data_AF-A0A3L6S1U8-F1
#
_entry.id   AF-A0A3L6S1U8-F1
#
_cell.length_a   1.000
_cell.length_b   1.000
_cell.length_c   1.000
_cell.angle_alpha   90.00
_cell.angle_beta   90.00
_cell.angle_gamma   90.00
#
_symmetry.space_group_name_H-M   'P 1'
#
loop_
_entity.id
_entity.type
_entity.pdbx_description
1 polymer ?
#
loop_
_entity_poly.entity_id
_entity_poly.type
_entity_poly.pdbx_seq_one_letter_code
_entity_poly.pdbx_strand_id
1 'polypeptide(L)'
;MASVNAGTPGFPVLVAIVLACSSCFLSIASSSAPTAPLHHNTPDTDLHALLCLKLRLSGTTGAMASWRNDSAQYCSWPGVACSKRHTSRVVSLALDSASLHGQIPPCIGNLTFLRSIHLENNELNGQIPPELGNLNHLTYLNLSYNSLTGMIPNSLSSCSRLQIIDLANNFLDVYLCLDRNILEGTLPRSIGHLPRSLRVLLLTENKIYGTIPQEIENLQNLTLLYMEHNLLAENLPDSIGNLPNLFTLSLSQNKLSGQVPHSIGNLSQLSELNLQENNLSGSIPKALGYCKNLEALNLSHNSFSGSIPKELFTLSALAEGLDLSHNELSGEIPLEIGGLINLESLNISNNQLSGIIPSTLGDCMHLESLHMEGNLLHGTIPKSFINLRGVSEMDLSLNNLSGEIPEFFESFTSMKLLNLSFNNLEEPVPTAGIFQNTGEVFIQEYGFGSKLSTEGDVYSYGIIILEMLTGKCPTDEMFTNGLNLHTFVEKAFPQKIDEVLDPYITPSSEDGDLDNNSDHANNATDGVDSCIVQLAKLSVSCALWRHQKIDPQCRMFMLKSSQSKKHFQRYMVEHVLLKKRHNN
;
A
#
# COMPACT_ATOMS: atom_id res chain seq x y z
N MET A 1 17.51 -24.63 43.95
CA MET A 1 18.83 -24.42 44.58
C MET A 1 19.39 -23.16 43.92
N ALA A 2 19.15 -21.94 44.40
CA ALA A 2 19.71 -21.29 45.61
C ALA A 2 21.25 -21.32 45.61
N SER A 3 22.03 -20.25 45.76
CA SER A 3 21.91 -18.83 46.12
C SER A 3 23.09 -18.08 45.42
N VAL A 4 23.07 -16.81 45.01
CA VAL A 4 22.76 -15.53 45.68
C VAL A 4 23.80 -15.11 46.75
N ASN A 5 24.21 -13.83 46.60
CA ASN A 5 24.75 -12.84 47.56
C ASN A 5 26.27 -12.66 47.71
N ALA A 6 26.80 -11.43 47.90
CA ALA A 6 26.27 -10.05 47.80
C ALA A 6 27.41 -9.07 48.17
N GLY A 7 27.29 -7.79 47.79
CA GLY A 7 27.79 -6.70 48.63
C GLY A 7 28.45 -5.50 47.93
N THR A 8 27.67 -4.61 47.31
CA THR A 8 27.90 -3.14 47.34
C THR A 8 27.50 -2.60 48.74
N PRO A 9 27.72 -1.31 49.14
CA PRO A 9 28.07 -0.10 48.36
C PRO A 9 29.07 0.87 49.04
N GLY A 10 29.42 1.99 48.36
CA GLY A 10 29.88 3.21 49.06
C GLY A 10 30.77 4.16 48.25
N PHE A 11 30.15 5.12 47.53
CA PHE A 11 30.70 6.47 47.32
C PHE A 11 30.87 7.14 48.70
N PRO A 12 31.84 8.07 48.94
CA PRO A 12 31.63 9.45 48.50
C PRO A 12 32.86 10.41 48.38
N VAL A 13 32.56 11.62 47.86
CA VAL A 13 33.16 12.96 48.11
C VAL A 13 34.52 13.34 47.48
N LEU A 14 34.48 14.34 46.59
CA LEU A 14 35.36 15.52 46.69
C LEU A 14 34.66 16.79 46.15
N VAL A 15 34.40 17.71 47.08
CA VAL A 15 33.92 19.09 46.91
C VAL A 15 34.97 20.02 47.53
N ALA A 16 35.00 21.27 47.03
CA ALA A 16 35.77 22.46 47.45
C ALA A 16 37.04 22.66 46.61
N ILE A 17 37.29 23.84 46.01
CA ILE A 17 37.30 25.16 46.64
C ILE A 17 36.89 26.27 45.63
N VAL A 18 35.95 27.13 46.03
CA VAL A 18 35.70 28.50 45.55
C VAL A 18 35.75 29.40 46.79
N LEU A 19 36.53 30.48 46.76
CA LEU A 19 36.45 31.75 47.52
C LEU A 19 37.70 32.57 47.08
N ALA A 20 37.78 33.88 46.99
CA ALA A 20 36.88 35.03 47.02
C ALA A 20 37.79 36.25 46.72
N CYS A 21 37.29 37.29 46.03
CA CYS A 21 37.76 38.66 46.22
C CYS A 21 36.67 39.65 45.77
N SER A 22 36.20 40.43 46.73
CA SER A 22 35.05 41.32 46.70
C SER A 22 35.45 42.76 46.35
N SER A 23 34.61 43.41 45.55
CA SER A 23 34.08 44.79 45.68
C SER A 23 34.92 45.91 46.30
N CYS A 24 35.00 47.05 45.60
CA CYS A 24 34.94 48.40 46.19
C CYS A 24 34.56 49.49 45.16
N PHE A 25 33.45 50.20 45.43
CA PHE A 25 33.11 51.63 45.17
C PHE A 25 33.23 52.22 43.74
N LEU A 26 32.30 53.00 43.19
CA LEU A 26 31.49 54.09 43.77
C LEU A 26 30.16 54.31 43.00
N SER A 27 29.15 54.66 43.79
CA SER A 27 27.91 55.34 43.42
C SER A 27 28.14 56.82 43.10
N ILE A 28 27.56 57.33 42.01
CA ILE A 28 27.03 58.70 41.95
C ILE A 28 25.67 58.64 41.26
N ALA A 29 24.63 59.01 42.00
CA ALA A 29 23.32 59.34 41.50
C ALA A 29 23.23 60.86 41.29
N SER A 30 22.61 61.30 40.20
CA SER A 30 22.00 62.63 40.12
C SER A 30 20.87 62.69 39.10
N SER A 31 19.66 62.85 39.65
CA SER A 31 18.50 63.66 39.21
C SER A 31 17.91 63.56 37.79
N SER A 32 16.60 63.35 37.81
CA SER A 32 15.58 63.29 36.77
C SER A 32 15.25 64.60 36.03
N ALA A 33 14.89 64.50 34.74
CA ALA A 33 13.71 65.13 34.11
C ALA A 33 13.42 64.47 32.74
N PRO A 34 12.17 64.49 32.24
CA PRO A 34 11.67 63.50 31.28
C PRO A 34 11.88 63.93 29.82
N THR A 35 12.36 63.00 28.99
CA THR A 35 12.31 63.10 27.53
C THR A 35 11.45 61.97 26.98
N ALA A 36 10.55 62.33 26.08
CA ALA A 36 9.57 61.48 25.42
C ALA A 36 10.16 60.13 24.94
N PRO A 37 9.38 59.04 24.95
CA PRO A 37 9.89 57.74 24.53
C PRO A 37 10.14 57.76 23.01
N LEU A 38 11.41 57.88 22.63
CA LEU A 38 11.92 57.35 21.37
C LEU A 38 11.76 55.83 21.43
N HIS A 39 11.11 55.27 20.40
CA HIS A 39 10.98 53.84 20.16
C HIS A 39 12.33 53.13 20.32
N HIS A 40 12.54 52.50 21.47
CA HIS A 40 13.69 51.63 21.69
C HIS A 40 13.43 50.29 21.00
N ASN A 41 14.23 50.04 19.97
CA ASN A 41 14.39 48.76 19.29
C ASN A 41 14.65 47.63 20.30
N THR A 42 13.64 46.81 20.59
CA THR A 42 13.88 45.39 20.79
C THR A 42 14.38 44.82 19.46
N PRO A 43 15.41 43.95 19.43
CA PRO A 43 15.73 43.21 18.22
C PRO A 43 14.46 42.50 17.76
N ASP A 44 14.05 42.71 16.50
CA ASP A 44 12.86 42.04 15.97
C ASP A 44 13.14 40.53 15.90
N THR A 45 12.66 39.77 16.89
CA THR A 45 12.92 38.35 17.07
C THR A 45 12.50 37.54 15.84
N ASP A 46 11.42 37.95 15.18
CA ASP A 46 10.89 37.26 14.00
C ASP A 46 11.82 37.52 12.79
N LEU A 47 12.31 38.75 12.60
CA LEU A 47 13.31 39.07 11.57
C LEU A 47 14.58 38.22 11.74
N HIS A 48 15.10 38.10 12.95
CA HIS A 48 16.30 37.29 13.22
C HIS A 48 16.07 35.82 12.93
N ALA A 49 14.89 35.28 13.27
CA ALA A 49 14.53 33.90 12.98
C ALA A 49 14.40 33.65 11.48
N LEU A 50 13.79 34.57 10.71
CA LEU A 50 13.68 34.49 9.25
C LEU A 50 15.06 34.56 8.56
N LEU A 51 15.94 35.46 9.02
CA LEU A 51 17.30 35.54 8.49
C LEU A 51 18.13 34.30 8.85
N CYS A 52 17.94 33.72 10.03
CA CYS A 52 18.54 32.45 10.41
C CYS A 52 18.05 31.30 9.52
N LEU A 53 16.75 31.23 9.20
CA LEU A 53 16.18 30.30 8.23
C LEU A 53 16.86 30.42 6.87
N LYS A 54 16.95 31.64 6.32
CA LYS A 54 17.63 31.90 5.04
C LYS A 54 19.09 31.45 5.03
N LEU A 55 19.82 31.65 6.12
CA LEU A 55 21.24 31.29 6.19
C LEU A 55 21.48 29.78 6.23
N ARG A 56 20.50 29.00 6.71
CA ARG A 56 20.63 27.55 6.92
C ARG A 56 20.00 26.73 5.81
N LEU A 57 19.01 27.27 5.12
CA LEU A 57 18.38 26.65 3.96
C LEU A 57 19.07 27.14 2.67
N SER A 58 19.69 26.22 1.94
CA SER A 58 20.25 26.46 0.60
C SER A 58 19.15 26.29 -0.45
N GLY A 59 19.27 26.87 -1.65
CA GLY A 59 18.14 27.04 -2.60
C GLY A 59 17.71 28.50 -2.77
N THR A 60 18.56 29.43 -2.30
CA THR A 60 18.33 30.88 -2.23
C THR A 60 18.23 31.61 -3.58
N THR A 61 18.24 30.90 -4.71
CA THR A 61 18.07 31.48 -6.06
C THR A 61 16.59 31.71 -6.45
N GLY A 62 15.64 31.39 -5.57
CA GLY A 62 14.19 31.60 -5.78
C GLY A 62 13.48 32.37 -4.65
N ALA A 63 12.56 31.70 -3.94
CA ALA A 63 11.58 32.30 -3.02
C ALA A 63 12.16 33.21 -1.93
N MET A 64 13.34 32.89 -1.40
CA MET A 64 14.00 33.67 -0.33
C MET A 64 15.07 34.66 -0.83
N ALA A 65 15.21 34.85 -2.15
CA ALA A 65 16.24 35.73 -2.73
C ALA A 65 16.10 37.18 -2.24
N SER A 66 14.87 37.67 -2.09
CA SER A 66 14.53 39.04 -1.68
C SER A 66 14.63 39.31 -0.17
N TRP A 67 14.84 38.28 0.65
CA TRP A 67 14.91 38.42 2.11
C TRP A 67 16.23 39.11 2.52
N ARG A 68 16.20 40.39 2.88
CA ARG A 68 17.41 41.20 3.15
C ARG A 68 17.35 41.86 4.53
N ASN A 69 18.51 42.00 5.16
CA ASN A 69 18.66 42.57 6.50
C ASN A 69 18.29 44.08 6.59
N ASP A 70 18.21 44.77 5.45
CA ASP A 70 17.93 46.21 5.35
C ASP A 70 16.43 46.54 5.16
N SER A 71 15.59 45.53 4.96
CA SER A 71 14.18 45.72 4.63
C SER A 71 13.32 45.73 5.89
N ALA A 72 12.85 46.90 6.31
CA ALA A 72 11.97 47.09 7.48
C ALA A 72 10.56 46.44 7.35
N GLN A 73 10.32 45.63 6.32
CA GLN A 73 9.02 45.05 5.98
C GLN A 73 9.14 43.58 5.55
N TYR A 74 9.70 42.69 6.37
CA TYR A 74 9.75 41.24 6.07
C TYR A 74 8.37 40.60 5.91
N CYS A 75 7.30 41.26 6.36
CA CYS A 75 5.91 40.85 6.11
C CYS A 75 5.47 40.93 4.64
N SER A 76 6.27 41.55 3.76
CA SER A 76 6.04 41.55 2.31
C SER A 76 6.94 40.55 1.57
N TRP A 77 7.77 39.81 2.29
CA TRP A 77 8.62 38.82 1.68
C TRP A 77 7.78 37.66 1.12
N PRO A 78 8.13 37.13 -0.07
CA PRO A 78 7.48 35.95 -0.61
C PRO A 78 7.51 34.81 0.42
N GLY A 79 6.35 34.20 0.64
CA GLY A 79 6.16 33.13 1.60
C GLY A 79 6.03 33.56 3.06
N VAL A 80 6.08 34.85 3.40
CA VAL A 80 5.89 35.32 4.79
C VAL A 80 4.58 36.09 4.90
N ALA A 81 3.70 35.67 5.80
CA ALA A 81 2.53 36.45 6.18
C ALA A 81 2.58 36.84 7.65
N CYS A 82 2.24 38.09 7.94
CA CYS A 82 2.17 38.63 9.30
C CYS A 82 0.74 38.86 9.79
N SER A 83 0.57 38.92 11.11
CA SER A 83 -0.71 39.20 11.74
C SER A 83 -1.22 40.59 11.40
N LYS A 84 -2.49 40.68 11.01
CA LYS A 84 -3.21 41.96 10.85
C LYS A 84 -3.43 42.70 12.18
N ARG A 85 -3.45 41.97 13.30
CA ARG A 85 -3.72 42.49 14.66
C ARG A 85 -2.44 42.83 15.42
N HIS A 86 -1.40 42.03 15.22
CA HIS A 86 -0.07 42.26 15.79
C HIS A 86 0.90 42.52 14.63
N THR A 87 0.94 43.77 14.18
CA THR A 87 1.84 44.20 13.09
C THR A 87 3.25 43.73 13.39
N SER A 88 3.92 43.15 12.39
CA SER A 88 5.28 42.61 12.53
C SER A 88 5.39 41.31 13.36
N ARG A 89 4.32 40.50 13.48
CA ARG A 89 4.44 39.11 13.96
C ARG A 89 4.10 38.13 12.86
N VAL A 90 5.02 37.22 12.55
CA VAL A 90 4.85 36.19 11.52
C VAL A 90 3.82 35.17 11.97
N VAL A 91 2.84 34.88 11.09
CA VAL A 91 1.76 33.92 11.34
C VAL A 91 1.70 32.81 10.30
N SER A 92 2.27 33.00 9.12
CA SER A 92 2.40 31.94 8.11
C SER A 92 3.76 31.97 7.46
N LEU A 93 4.31 30.78 7.24
CA LEU A 93 5.46 30.51 6.39
C LEU A 93 5.01 29.57 5.26
N ALA A 94 4.92 30.07 4.03
CA ALA A 94 4.53 29.33 2.84
C ALA A 94 5.70 29.27 1.86
N LEU A 95 6.49 28.21 1.96
CA LEU A 95 7.69 27.97 1.16
C LEU A 95 7.67 26.56 0.54
N ASP A 96 6.48 26.08 0.23
CA ASP A 96 6.25 24.85 -0.53
C ASP A 96 6.85 24.95 -1.94
N SER A 97 7.33 23.83 -2.48
CA SER A 97 7.84 23.72 -3.87
C SER A 97 8.93 24.75 -4.23
N ALA A 98 9.72 25.21 -3.25
CA ALA A 98 10.70 26.28 -3.43
C ALA A 98 12.13 25.77 -3.69
N SER A 99 12.29 24.46 -3.92
CA SER A 99 13.58 23.78 -4.11
C SER A 99 14.56 24.08 -2.97
N LEU A 100 14.05 24.04 -1.73
CA LEU A 100 14.85 24.28 -0.54
C LEU A 100 15.64 23.03 -0.15
N HIS A 101 16.93 23.19 0.14
CA HIS A 101 17.82 22.15 0.64
C HIS A 101 18.37 22.52 2.03
N GLY A 102 18.84 21.52 2.75
CA GLY A 102 19.46 21.68 4.06
C GLY A 102 18.51 21.36 5.21
N GLN A 103 18.92 21.70 6.43
CA GLN A 103 18.22 21.29 7.65
C GLN A 103 17.30 22.39 8.15
N ILE A 104 16.10 22.01 8.60
CA ILE A 104 15.19 22.93 9.30
C ILE A 104 15.89 23.40 10.58
N PRO A 105 16.26 24.69 10.70
CA PRO A 105 17.07 25.13 11.82
C PRO A 105 16.22 25.35 13.10
N PRO A 106 16.77 25.11 14.30
CA PRO A 106 16.09 25.33 15.59
C PRO A 106 15.46 26.72 15.77
N CYS A 107 16.03 27.73 15.12
CA CYS A 107 15.53 29.11 15.19
C CYS A 107 14.10 29.29 14.64
N ILE A 108 13.56 28.33 13.89
CA ILE A 108 12.14 28.33 13.52
C ILE A 108 11.23 28.39 14.75
N GLY A 109 11.65 27.80 15.87
CA GLY A 109 10.93 27.83 17.15
C GLY A 109 10.83 29.22 17.80
N ASN A 110 11.58 30.21 17.31
CA ASN A 110 11.48 31.60 17.80
C ASN A 110 10.30 32.38 17.17
N LEU A 111 9.72 31.89 16.08
CA LEU A 111 8.57 32.48 15.40
C LEU A 111 7.26 32.14 16.12
N THR A 112 7.17 32.52 17.39
CA THR A 112 6.15 32.05 18.36
C THR A 112 4.69 32.34 18.00
N PHE A 113 4.41 33.16 17.00
CA PHE A 113 3.07 33.48 16.51
C PHE A 113 2.65 32.68 15.26
N LEU A 114 3.54 31.82 14.74
CA LEU A 114 3.25 30.95 13.60
C LEU A 114 2.00 30.11 13.85
N ARG A 115 1.16 30.06 12.83
CA ARG A 115 -0.06 29.27 12.74
C ARG A 115 0.04 28.23 11.63
N SER A 116 0.68 28.56 10.52
CA SER A 116 0.85 27.64 9.40
C SER A 116 2.30 27.61 8.92
N ILE A 117 2.81 26.39 8.73
CA ILE A 117 4.10 26.11 8.08
C ILE A 117 3.81 25.18 6.90
N HIS A 118 4.07 25.66 5.69
CA HIS A 118 4.06 24.91 4.44
C HIS A 118 5.50 24.83 3.93
N LEU A 119 6.09 23.64 4.03
CA LEU A 119 7.45 23.33 3.55
C LEU A 119 7.46 22.08 2.68
N GLU A 120 6.29 21.64 2.22
CA GLU A 120 6.14 20.45 1.40
C GLU A 120 6.82 20.58 0.04
N ASN A 121 7.19 19.43 -0.53
CA ASN A 121 7.79 19.32 -1.86
C ASN A 121 9.10 20.13 -1.98
N ASN A 122 10.03 19.86 -1.08
CA ASN A 122 11.38 20.43 -1.08
C ASN A 122 12.42 19.32 -0.91
N GLU A 123 13.70 19.67 -0.78
CA GLU A 123 14.81 18.76 -0.55
C GLU A 123 15.40 18.93 0.87
N LEU A 124 14.53 19.24 1.85
CA LEU A 124 14.94 19.43 3.24
C LEU A 124 15.40 18.10 3.83
N ASN A 125 16.48 18.12 4.61
CA ASN A 125 17.07 16.94 5.22
C ASN A 125 17.35 17.14 6.71
N GLY A 126 17.96 16.13 7.35
CA GLY A 126 18.21 16.15 8.79
C GLY A 126 16.94 15.91 9.60
N GLN A 127 16.99 16.24 10.89
CA GLN A 127 15.90 15.92 11.83
C GLN A 127 14.87 17.04 11.92
N ILE A 128 13.64 16.67 12.28
CA ILE A 128 12.62 17.64 12.70
C ILE A 128 13.11 18.27 14.03
N PRO A 129 13.33 19.59 14.10
CA PRO A 129 13.88 20.22 15.30
C PRO A 129 12.85 20.20 16.43
N PRO A 130 13.23 19.78 17.66
CA PRO A 130 12.32 19.73 18.80
C PRO A 130 11.78 21.10 19.19
N GLU A 131 12.45 22.19 18.82
CA GLU A 131 12.03 23.58 19.03
C GLU A 131 10.71 23.93 18.32
N LEU A 132 10.26 23.14 17.34
CA LEU A 132 8.89 23.28 16.80
C LEU A 132 7.83 23.16 17.89
N GLY A 133 8.10 22.41 18.96
CA GLY A 133 7.25 22.33 20.15
C GLY A 133 7.01 23.66 20.87
N ASN A 134 7.82 24.69 20.61
CA ASN A 134 7.63 26.04 21.16
C ASN A 134 6.53 26.84 20.44
N LEU A 135 6.10 26.39 19.25
CA LEU A 135 5.13 27.07 18.41
C LEU A 135 3.70 26.81 18.88
N ASN A 136 3.37 27.35 20.04
CA ASN A 136 2.09 27.15 20.72
C ASN A 136 0.86 27.65 19.96
N HIS A 137 1.03 28.38 18.86
CA HIS A 137 -0.04 28.88 18.00
C HIS A 137 -0.20 28.08 16.70
N LEU A 138 0.66 27.08 16.47
CA LEU A 138 0.71 26.32 15.23
C LEU A 138 -0.56 25.48 15.08
N THR A 139 -1.23 25.60 13.94
CA THR A 139 -2.48 24.93 13.54
C THR A 139 -2.31 24.02 12.35
N TYR A 140 -1.27 24.25 11.55
CA TYR A 140 -0.98 23.51 10.33
C TYR A 140 0.53 23.34 10.20
N LEU A 141 0.98 22.09 10.08
CA LEU A 141 2.37 21.74 9.83
C LEU A 141 2.43 20.70 8.70
N ASN A 142 2.93 21.13 7.55
CA ASN A 142 3.19 20.24 6.42
C ASN A 142 4.68 20.25 6.09
N LEU A 143 5.31 19.09 6.28
CA LEU A 143 6.70 18.82 5.94
C LEU A 143 6.82 17.67 4.92
N SER A 144 5.71 17.29 4.26
CA SER A 144 5.66 16.13 3.37
C SER A 144 6.55 16.31 2.13
N TYR A 145 6.91 15.21 1.45
CA TYR A 145 7.74 15.23 0.24
C TYR A 145 9.07 15.97 0.46
N ASN A 146 9.87 15.44 1.39
CA ASN A 146 11.21 15.93 1.71
C ASN A 146 12.14 14.73 1.99
N SER A 147 13.36 14.98 2.45
CA SER A 147 14.34 13.96 2.86
C SER A 147 14.62 14.01 4.37
N LEU A 148 13.62 14.34 5.20
CA LEU A 148 13.77 14.42 6.65
C LEU A 148 14.02 13.03 7.24
N THR A 149 14.84 12.97 8.29
CA THR A 149 15.36 11.76 8.92
C THR A 149 15.17 11.80 10.43
N GLY A 150 15.46 10.69 11.10
CA GLY A 150 15.35 10.57 12.55
C GLY A 150 13.91 10.46 13.04
N MET A 151 13.74 10.60 14.34
CA MET A 151 12.46 10.33 15.02
C MET A 151 11.53 11.54 15.00
N ILE A 152 10.22 11.26 15.05
CA ILE A 152 9.20 12.27 15.36
C ILE A 152 9.45 12.79 16.79
N PRO A 153 9.75 14.09 16.99
CA PRO A 153 10.09 14.61 18.31
C PRO A 153 8.90 14.60 19.26
N ASN A 154 9.13 14.14 20.50
CA ASN A 154 8.08 14.16 21.54
C ASN A 154 7.55 15.57 21.82
N SER A 155 8.37 16.60 21.61
CA SER A 155 8.00 18.01 21.84
C SER A 155 6.90 18.52 20.92
N LEU A 156 6.58 17.83 19.80
CA LEU A 156 5.44 18.20 18.96
C LEU A 156 4.11 18.12 19.73
N SER A 157 4.02 17.30 20.77
CA SER A 157 2.85 17.27 21.66
C SER A 157 2.67 18.55 22.48
N SER A 158 3.69 19.41 22.57
CA SER A 158 3.63 20.68 23.29
C SER A 158 2.95 21.81 22.52
N CYS A 159 2.68 21.65 21.22
CA CYS A 159 1.99 22.63 20.38
C CYS A 159 0.50 22.76 20.76
N SER A 160 0.21 23.37 21.91
CA SER A 160 -1.08 23.32 22.61
C SER A 160 -2.30 23.88 21.86
N ARG A 161 -2.11 24.64 20.78
CA ARG A 161 -3.21 25.25 20.00
C ARG A 161 -3.20 24.84 18.53
N LEU A 162 -2.95 23.58 18.18
CA LEU A 162 -3.38 23.10 16.86
C LEU A 162 -4.92 23.20 16.76
N GLN A 163 -5.47 24.40 16.51
CA GLN A 163 -6.90 24.75 16.56
C GLN A 163 -7.29 25.80 15.50
N ILE A 164 -8.43 25.55 14.86
CA ILE A 164 -9.09 26.15 13.68
C ILE A 164 -9.20 27.71 13.63
N ILE A 165 -9.23 28.26 12.40
CA ILE A 165 -10.12 29.39 12.03
C ILE A 165 -11.01 28.95 10.86
N ASP A 166 -12.31 28.81 11.14
CA ASP A 166 -13.41 28.60 10.19
C ASP A 166 -13.97 29.98 9.82
N LEU A 167 -14.03 30.29 8.53
CA LEU A 167 -15.02 31.20 7.96
C LEU A 167 -15.35 30.72 6.53
N ALA A 168 -16.25 29.73 6.44
CA ALA A 168 -17.08 29.43 5.26
C ALA A 168 -16.35 28.98 3.96
N ASN A 169 -16.56 27.71 3.60
CA ASN A 169 -16.31 27.12 2.26
C ASN A 169 -14.87 27.24 1.71
N ASN A 170 -14.01 26.29 2.11
CA ASN A 170 -12.96 25.58 1.35
C ASN A 170 -11.90 25.05 2.34
N PHE A 171 -11.87 23.71 2.48
CA PHE A 171 -10.93 22.81 3.18
C PHE A 171 -9.83 23.45 4.05
N LEU A 172 -10.03 23.49 5.37
CA LEU A 172 -8.95 23.66 6.35
C LEU A 172 -9.22 22.77 7.57
N ASP A 173 -8.97 21.47 7.45
CA ASP A 173 -8.77 20.61 8.64
C ASP A 173 -7.42 20.91 9.30
N VAL A 174 -7.23 20.39 10.52
CA VAL A 174 -6.00 20.52 11.30
C VAL A 174 -5.10 19.33 10.94
N TYR A 175 -4.01 19.62 10.22
CA TYR A 175 -3.12 18.62 9.63
C TYR A 175 -1.75 18.61 10.32
N LEU A 176 -1.29 17.40 10.66
CA LEU A 176 0.13 17.08 10.76
C LEU A 176 0.47 16.15 9.60
N CYS A 177 1.14 16.70 8.58
CA CYS A 177 1.58 15.93 7.41
C CYS A 177 3.10 15.76 7.43
N LEU A 178 3.56 14.52 7.54
CA LEU A 178 4.98 14.14 7.50
C LEU A 178 5.26 13.08 6.42
N ASP A 179 4.35 12.93 5.44
CA ASP A 179 4.42 11.88 4.41
C ASP A 179 5.66 11.97 3.53
N ARG A 180 6.08 10.85 2.96
CA ARG A 180 7.14 10.78 1.95
C ARG A 180 8.40 11.48 2.42
N ASN A 181 8.90 11.00 3.55
CA ASN A 181 10.18 11.37 4.14
C ASN A 181 10.97 10.08 4.45
N ILE A 182 12.07 10.20 5.18
CA ILE A 182 12.91 9.09 5.62
C ILE A 182 12.88 9.03 7.16
N LEU A 183 11.74 9.38 7.78
CA LEU A 183 11.59 9.36 9.23
C LEU A 183 11.66 7.92 9.73
N GLU A 184 12.41 7.70 10.79
CA GLU A 184 12.66 6.38 11.36
C GLU A 184 12.42 6.40 12.89
N GLY A 185 12.36 5.21 13.49
CA GLY A 185 12.07 5.07 14.92
C GLY A 185 10.62 4.71 15.20
N THR A 186 10.28 4.64 16.48
CA THR A 186 8.93 4.29 16.95
C THR A 186 8.02 5.49 17.02
N LEU A 187 6.71 5.29 16.80
CA LEU A 187 5.69 6.27 17.19
C LEU A 187 5.76 6.53 18.70
N PRO A 188 6.07 7.76 19.14
CA PRO A 188 6.19 8.05 20.55
C PRO A 188 4.81 8.08 21.21
N ARG A 189 4.71 7.63 22.48
CA ARG A 189 3.45 7.69 23.27
C ARG A 189 2.88 9.11 23.38
N SER A 190 3.75 10.13 23.31
CA SER A 190 3.34 11.53 23.29
C SER A 190 2.50 11.92 22.07
N ILE A 191 2.40 11.07 21.03
CA ILE A 191 1.47 11.28 19.92
C ILE A 191 0.03 11.40 20.43
N GLY A 192 -0.35 10.62 21.46
CA GLY A 192 -1.66 10.73 22.10
C GLY A 192 -1.86 12.02 22.90
N HIS A 193 -0.79 12.76 23.17
CA HIS A 193 -0.84 14.07 23.81
C HIS A 193 -0.85 15.22 22.80
N LEU A 194 -0.88 14.93 21.48
CA LEU A 194 -1.18 15.96 20.49
C LEU A 194 -2.54 16.61 20.81
N PRO A 195 -2.76 17.88 20.43
CA PRO A 195 -3.99 18.58 20.78
C PRO A 195 -5.23 17.81 20.33
N ARG A 196 -6.23 17.72 21.21
CA ARG A 196 -7.50 17.01 20.94
C ARG A 196 -8.25 17.50 19.70
N SER A 197 -7.86 18.65 19.17
CA SER A 197 -8.38 19.25 17.94
C SER A 197 -7.72 18.73 16.66
N LEU A 198 -6.68 17.88 16.75
CA LEU A 198 -6.08 17.22 15.60
C LEU A 198 -7.13 16.37 14.88
N ARG A 199 -7.22 16.54 13.56
CA ARG A 199 -8.16 15.81 12.71
C ARG A 199 -7.46 14.86 11.76
N VAL A 200 -6.32 15.28 11.23
CA VAL A 200 -5.62 14.54 10.20
C VAL A 200 -4.18 14.31 10.63
N LEU A 201 -3.80 13.03 10.67
CA LEU A 201 -2.43 12.58 10.91
C LEU A 201 -1.98 11.76 9.70
N LEU A 202 -1.06 12.31 8.92
CA LEU A 202 -0.50 11.67 7.73
C LEU A 202 1.00 11.38 7.97
N LEU A 203 1.34 10.09 7.95
CA LEU A 203 2.70 9.57 8.11
C LEU A 203 3.08 8.58 6.99
N THR A 204 2.34 8.57 5.89
CA THR A 204 2.51 7.68 4.73
C THR A 204 3.93 7.71 4.18
N GLU A 205 4.45 6.57 3.72
CA GLU A 205 5.76 6.45 3.06
C GLU A 205 6.92 7.01 3.91
N ASN A 206 7.19 6.34 5.03
CA ASN A 206 8.33 6.60 5.91
C ASN A 206 8.99 5.26 6.35
N LYS A 207 9.89 5.28 7.32
CA LYS A 207 10.54 4.10 7.92
C LYS A 207 10.16 3.92 9.40
N ILE A 208 8.94 4.31 9.77
CA ILE A 208 8.45 4.23 11.14
C ILE A 208 8.21 2.76 11.51
N TYR A 209 8.78 2.29 12.61
CA TYR A 209 8.69 0.89 13.03
C TYR A 209 8.11 0.72 14.44
N GLY A 210 7.83 -0.51 14.84
CA GLY A 210 7.26 -0.83 16.15
C GLY A 210 5.73 -0.66 16.17
N THR A 211 5.17 -0.47 17.37
CA THR A 211 3.71 -0.55 17.58
C THR A 211 3.01 0.80 17.45
N ILE A 212 1.73 0.79 17.07
CA ILE A 212 0.84 1.93 17.30
C ILE A 212 0.59 2.06 18.82
N PRO A 213 0.91 3.19 19.46
CA PRO A 213 0.77 3.34 20.92
C PRO A 213 -0.70 3.37 21.35
N GLN A 214 -1.00 2.82 22.52
CA GLN A 214 -2.37 2.79 23.05
C GLN A 214 -2.94 4.20 23.26
N GLU A 215 -2.08 5.16 23.59
CA GLU A 215 -2.42 6.56 23.81
C GLU A 215 -3.05 7.23 22.57
N ILE A 216 -3.01 6.61 21.39
CA ILE A 216 -3.73 7.08 20.20
C ILE A 216 -5.21 7.34 20.49
N GLU A 217 -5.83 6.58 21.41
CA GLU A 217 -7.22 6.78 21.83
C GLU A 217 -7.50 8.20 22.35
N ASN A 218 -6.49 8.95 22.80
CA ASN A 218 -6.69 10.30 23.29
C ASN A 218 -7.00 11.33 22.19
N LEU A 219 -6.80 10.97 20.91
CA LEU A 219 -7.03 11.83 19.75
C LEU A 219 -8.52 11.83 19.34
N GLN A 220 -9.37 12.29 20.24
CA GLN A 220 -10.83 12.15 20.15
C GLN A 220 -11.49 12.80 18.93
N ASN A 221 -10.85 13.78 18.27
CA ASN A 221 -11.37 14.40 17.05
C ASN A 221 -10.66 13.92 15.77
N LEU A 222 -9.80 12.90 15.85
CA LEU A 222 -9.11 12.36 14.68
C LEU A 222 -10.14 11.78 13.71
N THR A 223 -10.10 12.25 12.48
CA THR A 223 -10.97 11.82 11.37
C THR A 223 -10.20 11.00 10.36
N LEU A 224 -8.95 11.36 10.08
CA LEU A 224 -8.13 10.73 9.06
C LEU A 224 -6.81 10.27 9.67
N LEU A 225 -6.55 8.99 9.61
CA LEU A 225 -5.30 8.37 10.05
C LEU A 225 -4.68 7.58 8.90
N TYR A 226 -3.61 8.12 8.33
CA TYR A 226 -2.85 7.49 7.25
C TYR A 226 -1.43 7.20 7.74
N MET A 227 -1.06 5.92 7.73
CA MET A 227 0.29 5.46 8.08
C MET A 227 0.75 4.34 7.14
N GLU A 228 0.26 4.33 5.89
CA GLU A 228 0.62 3.31 4.91
C GLU A 228 2.10 3.39 4.50
N HIS A 229 2.64 2.32 3.91
CA HIS A 229 4.05 2.22 3.52
C HIS A 229 5.02 2.59 4.64
N ASN A 230 4.93 1.87 5.75
CA ASN A 230 5.84 1.99 6.89
C ASN A 230 6.32 0.61 7.34
N LEU A 231 6.99 0.55 8.48
CA LEU A 231 7.51 -0.68 9.10
C LEU A 231 6.78 -0.99 10.43
N LEU A 232 5.56 -0.47 10.61
CA LEU A 232 4.77 -0.72 11.82
C LEU A 232 4.52 -2.21 11.96
N ALA A 233 4.70 -2.74 13.16
CA ALA A 233 4.64 -4.16 13.45
C ALA A 233 3.81 -4.43 14.71
N GLU A 234 3.71 -5.70 15.07
CA GLU A 234 2.87 -6.20 16.17
C GLU A 234 1.38 -5.97 15.92
N ASN A 235 0.57 -6.18 16.95
CA ASN A 235 -0.88 -6.13 16.85
C ASN A 235 -1.42 -4.70 16.74
N LEU A 236 -2.49 -4.53 15.96
CA LEU A 236 -3.34 -3.34 15.99
C LEU A 236 -4.00 -3.24 17.40
N PRO A 237 -3.76 -2.17 18.18
CA PRO A 237 -4.25 -2.10 19.56
C PRO A 237 -5.76 -1.90 19.64
N ASP A 238 -6.41 -2.48 20.65
CA ASP A 238 -7.85 -2.32 20.91
C ASP A 238 -8.27 -0.84 21.03
N SER A 239 -7.36 0.03 21.48
CA SER A 239 -7.54 1.47 21.65
C SER A 239 -7.86 2.20 20.34
N ILE A 240 -7.59 1.59 19.16
CA ILE A 240 -7.99 2.17 17.87
C ILE A 240 -9.51 2.35 17.78
N GLY A 241 -10.27 1.43 18.37
CA GLY A 241 -11.73 1.48 18.41
C GLY A 241 -12.31 2.59 19.30
N ASN A 242 -11.45 3.33 20.02
CA ASN A 242 -11.85 4.44 20.89
C ASN A 242 -11.72 5.81 20.21
N LEU A 243 -11.68 5.85 18.88
CA LEU A 243 -11.61 7.07 18.06
C LEU A 243 -12.99 7.36 17.43
N PRO A 244 -13.90 8.09 18.13
CA PRO A 244 -15.32 8.13 17.77
C PRO A 244 -15.61 8.85 16.45
N ASN A 245 -14.70 9.71 15.99
CA ASN A 245 -14.85 10.52 14.78
C ASN A 245 -14.03 9.98 13.60
N LEU A 246 -13.39 8.82 13.74
CA LEU A 246 -12.52 8.28 12.69
C LEU A 246 -13.36 7.92 11.47
N PHE A 247 -13.00 8.53 10.35
CA PHE A 247 -13.65 8.42 9.05
C PHE A 247 -12.84 7.54 8.10
N THR A 248 -11.52 7.72 8.05
CA THR A 248 -10.60 6.87 7.29
C THR A 248 -9.49 6.34 8.19
N LEU A 249 -9.23 5.04 8.09
CA LEU A 249 -8.08 4.37 8.67
C LEU A 249 -7.30 3.61 7.59
N SER A 250 -6.12 4.13 7.20
CA SER A 250 -5.20 3.44 6.29
C SER A 250 -3.91 3.05 7.02
N LEU A 251 -3.70 1.75 7.19
CA LEU A 251 -2.50 1.12 7.76
C LEU A 251 -1.89 0.09 6.79
N SER A 252 -2.27 0.21 5.52
CA SER A 252 -1.80 -0.58 4.38
C SER A 252 -0.27 -0.68 4.31
N GLN A 253 0.26 -1.79 3.78
CA GLN A 253 1.70 -1.91 3.46
C GLN A 253 2.61 -1.67 4.66
N ASN A 254 2.36 -2.42 5.73
CA ASN A 254 3.12 -2.44 6.97
C ASN A 254 3.48 -3.90 7.33
N LYS A 255 3.88 -4.15 8.58
CA LYS A 255 4.20 -5.48 9.13
C LYS A 255 3.27 -5.84 10.31
N LEU A 256 2.07 -5.26 10.35
CA LEU A 256 1.12 -5.49 11.44
C LEU A 256 0.72 -6.97 11.47
N SER A 257 0.63 -7.54 12.66
CA SER A 257 0.37 -8.97 12.87
C SER A 257 -0.80 -9.21 13.82
N GLY A 258 -1.12 -10.49 14.06
CA GLY A 258 -2.21 -10.86 14.97
C GLY A 258 -3.59 -10.51 14.42
N GLN A 259 -4.59 -10.43 15.30
CA GLN A 259 -5.99 -10.24 14.90
C GLN A 259 -6.37 -8.77 14.81
N VAL A 260 -7.30 -8.44 13.92
CA VAL A 260 -8.02 -7.15 13.98
C VAL A 260 -8.87 -7.14 15.26
N PRO A 261 -8.74 -6.12 16.12
CA PRO A 261 -9.43 -6.09 17.40
C PRO A 261 -10.95 -5.96 17.23
N HIS A 262 -11.72 -6.57 18.14
CA HIS A 262 -13.18 -6.49 18.10
C HIS A 262 -13.69 -5.05 18.26
N SER A 263 -12.92 -4.18 18.93
CA SER A 263 -13.23 -2.77 19.12
C SER A 263 -13.31 -1.97 17.81
N ILE A 264 -12.83 -2.51 16.68
CA ILE A 264 -12.98 -1.87 15.37
C ILE A 264 -14.45 -1.57 15.05
N GLY A 265 -15.38 -2.40 15.53
CA GLY A 265 -16.82 -2.20 15.35
C GLY A 265 -17.40 -0.99 16.10
N ASN A 266 -16.64 -0.37 17.01
CA ASN A 266 -17.05 0.85 17.71
C ASN A 266 -16.89 2.11 16.83
N LEU A 267 -16.16 2.02 15.71
CA LEU A 267 -15.90 3.13 14.80
C LEU A 267 -17.12 3.41 13.92
N SER A 268 -18.15 4.01 14.52
CA SER A 268 -19.44 4.25 13.87
C SER A 268 -19.41 5.23 12.70
N GLN A 269 -18.37 6.07 12.60
CA GLN A 269 -18.18 7.05 11.52
C GLN A 269 -17.27 6.54 10.39
N LEU A 270 -16.71 5.34 10.53
CA LEU A 270 -15.72 4.82 9.59
C LEU A 270 -16.36 4.58 8.22
N SER A 271 -15.80 5.24 7.20
CA SER A 271 -16.16 5.10 5.80
C SER A 271 -15.17 4.23 5.05
N GLU A 272 -13.89 4.31 5.41
CA GLU A 272 -12.82 3.61 4.70
C GLU A 272 -11.87 2.91 5.67
N LEU A 273 -11.62 1.61 5.43
CA LEU A 273 -10.69 0.79 6.20
C LEU A 273 -9.76 0.02 5.26
N ASN A 274 -8.48 0.43 5.24
CA ASN A 274 -7.43 -0.17 4.41
C ASN A 274 -6.35 -0.81 5.30
N LEU A 275 -6.30 -2.13 5.30
CA LEU A 275 -5.34 -2.95 6.06
C LEU A 275 -4.55 -3.92 5.18
N GLN A 276 -4.61 -3.77 3.85
CA GLN A 276 -3.97 -4.69 2.92
C GLN A 276 -2.45 -4.72 3.05
N GLU A 277 -1.84 -5.80 2.54
CA GLU A 277 -0.38 -6.00 2.54
C GLU A 277 0.23 -5.87 3.95
N ASN A 278 -0.26 -6.70 4.87
CA ASN A 278 0.23 -6.83 6.25
C ASN A 278 0.38 -8.33 6.59
N ASN A 279 0.67 -8.63 7.86
CA ASN A 279 0.76 -9.98 8.41
C ASN A 279 -0.42 -10.30 9.36
N LEU A 280 -1.58 -9.65 9.17
CA LEU A 280 -2.76 -9.85 10.02
C LEU A 280 -3.31 -11.27 9.83
N SER A 281 -3.85 -11.85 10.88
CA SER A 281 -4.25 -13.26 10.93
C SER A 281 -5.49 -13.48 11.80
N GLY A 282 -5.96 -14.73 11.85
CA GLY A 282 -7.20 -15.09 12.54
C GLY A 282 -8.45 -14.74 11.71
N SER A 283 -9.62 -14.78 12.34
CA SER A 283 -10.89 -14.54 11.65
C SER A 283 -11.19 -13.05 11.48
N ILE A 284 -11.83 -12.68 10.36
CA ILE A 284 -12.38 -11.34 10.20
C ILE A 284 -13.42 -11.07 11.32
N PRO A 285 -13.30 -9.98 12.10
CA PRO A 285 -14.21 -9.72 13.20
C PRO A 285 -15.63 -9.42 12.72
N LYS A 286 -16.62 -10.15 13.26
CA LYS A 286 -18.06 -9.87 13.04
C LYS A 286 -18.46 -8.44 13.39
N ALA A 287 -17.73 -7.81 14.31
CA ALA A 287 -17.95 -6.44 14.75
C ALA A 287 -17.83 -5.41 13.63
N LEU A 288 -17.10 -5.69 12.54
CA LEU A 288 -17.07 -4.82 11.36
C LEU A 288 -18.46 -4.58 10.77
N GLY A 289 -19.39 -5.53 10.94
CA GLY A 289 -20.79 -5.35 10.56
C GLY A 289 -21.51 -4.22 11.30
N TYR A 290 -20.93 -3.63 12.35
CA TYR A 290 -21.46 -2.47 13.07
C TYR A 290 -21.01 -1.12 12.49
N CYS A 291 -19.99 -1.08 11.63
CA CYS A 291 -19.53 0.13 10.95
C CYS A 291 -20.45 0.49 9.77
N LYS A 292 -21.68 0.94 10.06
CA LYS A 292 -22.74 1.10 9.05
C LYS A 292 -22.50 2.15 7.96
N ASN A 293 -21.48 3.00 8.14
CA ASN A 293 -21.09 4.01 7.16
C ASN A 293 -19.94 3.54 6.24
N LEU A 294 -19.47 2.29 6.37
CA LEU A 294 -18.32 1.80 5.62
C LEU A 294 -18.66 1.69 4.13
N GLU A 295 -17.97 2.47 3.31
CA GLU A 295 -18.07 2.55 1.84
C GLU A 295 -17.01 1.67 1.16
N ALA A 296 -15.81 1.56 1.76
CA ALA A 296 -14.68 0.78 1.26
C ALA A 296 -14.02 -0.06 2.36
N LEU A 297 -13.75 -1.34 2.06
CA LEU A 297 -13.06 -2.26 2.95
C LEU A 297 -12.02 -3.07 2.17
N ASN A 298 -10.74 -2.86 2.50
CA ASN A 298 -9.65 -3.63 1.94
C ASN A 298 -8.84 -4.36 3.03
N LEU A 299 -8.93 -5.69 3.01
CA LEU A 299 -8.22 -6.62 3.90
C LEU A 299 -7.30 -7.58 3.13
N SER A 300 -7.02 -7.31 1.85
CA SER A 300 -6.32 -8.25 0.99
C SER A 300 -4.84 -8.43 1.37
N HIS A 301 -4.20 -9.47 0.84
CA HIS A 301 -2.77 -9.74 1.07
C HIS A 301 -2.41 -9.80 2.57
N ASN A 302 -3.10 -10.68 3.29
CA ASN A 302 -2.89 -10.97 4.71
C ASN A 302 -2.97 -12.49 4.95
N SER A 303 -3.11 -12.92 6.21
CA SER A 303 -3.30 -14.32 6.62
C SER A 303 -4.64 -14.52 7.35
N PHE A 304 -5.69 -13.79 6.95
CA PHE A 304 -7.03 -13.98 7.51
C PHE A 304 -7.56 -15.38 7.19
N SER A 305 -8.16 -16.04 8.17
CA SER A 305 -8.61 -17.44 8.10
C SER A 305 -10.04 -17.61 8.60
N GLY A 306 -10.61 -18.80 8.41
CA GLY A 306 -12.01 -19.06 8.75
C GLY A 306 -12.99 -18.47 7.71
N SER A 307 -14.28 -18.42 8.05
CA SER A 307 -15.34 -18.00 7.12
C SER A 307 -15.52 -16.49 7.04
N ILE A 308 -15.94 -16.00 5.88
CA ILE A 308 -16.42 -14.62 5.70
C ILE A 308 -17.64 -14.40 6.63
N PRO A 309 -17.59 -13.45 7.58
CA PRO A 309 -18.73 -13.14 8.42
C PRO A 309 -19.92 -12.61 7.63
N LYS A 310 -21.08 -13.24 7.76
CA LYS A 310 -22.32 -12.75 7.14
C LYS A 310 -22.69 -11.33 7.57
N GLU A 311 -22.24 -10.91 8.75
CA GLU A 311 -22.45 -9.56 9.28
C GLU A 311 -21.83 -8.48 8.37
N LEU A 312 -20.76 -8.78 7.62
CA LEU A 312 -20.18 -7.86 6.64
C LEU A 312 -21.16 -7.53 5.51
N PHE A 313 -21.99 -8.48 5.11
CA PHE A 313 -22.97 -8.27 4.04
C PHE A 313 -24.23 -7.52 4.49
N THR A 314 -24.23 -7.03 5.74
CA THR A 314 -25.24 -6.09 6.25
C THR A 314 -24.80 -4.63 6.15
N LEU A 315 -23.65 -4.37 5.51
CA LEU A 315 -23.09 -3.04 5.27
C LEU A 315 -23.62 -2.48 3.94
N SER A 316 -24.86 -1.98 3.93
CA SER A 316 -25.48 -1.46 2.71
C SER A 316 -24.83 -0.18 2.15
N ALA A 317 -23.98 0.48 2.94
CA ALA A 317 -23.18 1.63 2.50
C ALA A 317 -21.96 1.24 1.66
N LEU A 318 -21.58 -0.04 1.67
CA LEU A 318 -20.40 -0.54 0.98
C LEU A 318 -20.67 -0.46 -0.54
N ALA A 319 -20.09 0.56 -1.15
CA ALA A 319 -20.37 0.98 -2.52
C ALA A 319 -19.10 0.94 -3.37
N GLU A 320 -17.98 1.43 -2.84
CA GLU A 320 -16.73 1.51 -3.59
C GLU A 320 -16.11 0.12 -3.81
N GLY A 321 -15.89 -0.64 -2.73
CA GLY A 321 -15.31 -1.98 -2.90
C GLY A 321 -15.09 -2.78 -1.64
N LEU A 322 -15.22 -4.10 -1.79
CA LEU A 322 -14.87 -5.11 -0.80
C LEU A 322 -13.76 -6.00 -1.35
N ASP A 323 -12.55 -5.85 -0.83
CA ASP A 323 -11.40 -6.68 -1.20
C ASP A 323 -10.94 -7.52 -0.01
N LEU A 324 -11.12 -8.83 -0.13
CA LEU A 324 -10.71 -9.87 0.80
C LEU A 324 -9.70 -10.83 0.17
N SER A 325 -9.15 -10.49 -1.00
CA SER A 325 -8.33 -11.38 -1.80
C SER A 325 -6.99 -11.75 -1.15
N HIS A 326 -6.35 -12.81 -1.62
CA HIS A 326 -5.01 -13.23 -1.15
C HIS A 326 -4.96 -13.40 0.38
N ASN A 327 -5.80 -14.30 0.88
CA ASN A 327 -5.89 -14.67 2.29
C ASN A 327 -6.08 -16.20 2.42
N GLU A 328 -6.36 -16.68 3.63
CA GLU A 328 -6.65 -18.08 3.94
C GLU A 328 -8.15 -18.30 4.30
N LEU A 329 -9.05 -17.46 3.79
CA LEU A 329 -10.48 -17.54 4.08
C LEU A 329 -11.06 -18.83 3.50
N SER A 330 -11.97 -19.47 4.24
CA SER A 330 -12.49 -20.81 3.93
C SER A 330 -14.00 -20.89 4.17
N GLY A 331 -14.61 -22.02 3.83
CA GLY A 331 -16.07 -22.20 3.96
C GLY A 331 -16.84 -21.57 2.79
N GLU A 332 -18.16 -21.47 2.93
CA GLU A 332 -19.04 -20.99 1.86
C GLU A 332 -19.13 -19.46 1.83
N ILE A 333 -19.44 -18.89 0.66
CA ILE A 333 -19.84 -17.48 0.53
C ILE A 333 -21.24 -17.33 1.14
N PRO A 334 -21.44 -16.52 2.20
CA PRO A 334 -22.77 -16.36 2.79
C PRO A 334 -23.81 -15.80 1.80
N LEU A 335 -25.04 -16.32 1.86
CA LEU A 335 -26.14 -15.89 1.00
C LEU A 335 -26.53 -14.43 1.21
N GLU A 336 -26.19 -13.85 2.36
CA GLU A 336 -26.41 -12.44 2.67
C GLU A 336 -25.65 -11.49 1.75
N ILE A 337 -24.72 -11.98 0.92
CA ILE A 337 -23.95 -11.18 -0.04
C ILE A 337 -24.84 -10.33 -0.96
N GLY A 338 -26.05 -10.79 -1.28
CA GLY A 338 -27.05 -10.01 -2.03
C GLY A 338 -27.55 -8.75 -1.32
N GLY A 339 -27.20 -8.55 -0.04
CA GLY A 339 -27.46 -7.33 0.72
C GLY A 339 -26.55 -6.16 0.33
N LEU A 340 -25.44 -6.40 -0.36
CA LEU A 340 -24.49 -5.39 -0.84
C LEU A 340 -24.97 -4.77 -2.17
N ILE A 341 -26.19 -4.25 -2.17
CA ILE A 341 -26.89 -3.80 -3.38
C ILE A 341 -26.22 -2.63 -4.12
N ASN A 342 -25.36 -1.88 -3.44
CA ASN A 342 -24.66 -0.71 -3.98
C ASN A 342 -23.21 -1.00 -4.39
N LEU A 343 -22.74 -2.24 -4.19
CA LEU A 343 -21.33 -2.58 -4.37
C LEU A 343 -20.91 -2.51 -5.83
N GLU A 344 -19.83 -1.77 -6.11
CA GLU A 344 -19.22 -1.62 -7.42
C GLU A 344 -18.13 -2.68 -7.66
N SER A 345 -17.29 -2.96 -6.66
CA SER A 345 -16.19 -3.94 -6.78
C SER A 345 -16.22 -5.01 -5.68
N LEU A 346 -16.19 -6.28 -6.09
CA LEU A 346 -16.05 -7.42 -5.19
C LEU A 346 -14.83 -8.24 -5.58
N ASN A 347 -13.85 -8.33 -4.68
CA ASN A 347 -12.71 -9.21 -4.84
C ASN A 347 -12.58 -10.17 -3.63
N ILE A 348 -12.79 -11.46 -3.87
CA ILE A 348 -12.64 -12.54 -2.89
C ILE A 348 -11.69 -13.63 -3.40
N SER A 349 -10.85 -13.29 -4.38
CA SER A 349 -9.99 -14.24 -5.07
C SER A 349 -8.83 -14.74 -4.20
N ASN A 350 -8.18 -15.82 -4.65
CA ASN A 350 -6.98 -16.38 -4.04
C ASN A 350 -7.17 -16.68 -2.53
N ASN A 351 -8.18 -17.49 -2.24
CA ASN A 351 -8.57 -17.95 -0.91
C ASN A 351 -8.85 -19.46 -0.95
N GLN A 352 -9.44 -20.01 0.11
CA GLN A 352 -9.88 -21.40 0.22
C GLN A 352 -11.42 -21.50 0.28
N LEU A 353 -12.13 -20.54 -0.32
CA LEU A 353 -13.60 -20.51 -0.32
C LEU A 353 -14.14 -21.70 -1.13
N SER A 354 -15.19 -22.33 -0.61
CA SER A 354 -15.79 -23.56 -1.16
C SER A 354 -17.30 -23.42 -1.30
N GLY A 355 -17.97 -24.48 -1.74
CA GLY A 355 -19.42 -24.45 -1.93
C GLY A 355 -19.82 -23.83 -3.27
N ILE A 356 -21.10 -23.51 -3.41
CA ILE A 356 -21.66 -22.90 -4.62
C ILE A 356 -21.59 -21.38 -4.57
N ILE A 357 -21.54 -20.74 -5.74
CA ILE A 357 -21.77 -19.29 -5.85
C ILE A 357 -23.24 -19.01 -5.48
N PRO A 358 -23.54 -18.19 -4.45
CA PRO A 358 -24.91 -17.89 -4.07
C PRO A 358 -25.67 -17.16 -5.17
N SER A 359 -26.90 -17.57 -5.46
CA SER A 359 -27.73 -16.88 -6.46
C SER A 359 -28.06 -15.45 -6.06
N THR A 360 -28.08 -15.14 -4.76
CA THR A 360 -28.31 -13.80 -4.22
C THR A 360 -27.23 -12.80 -4.60
N LEU A 361 -26.04 -13.23 -5.03
CA LEU A 361 -25.03 -12.31 -5.56
C LEU A 361 -25.54 -11.56 -6.80
N GLY A 362 -26.48 -12.15 -7.56
CA GLY A 362 -27.16 -11.47 -8.66
C GLY A 362 -27.99 -10.24 -8.23
N ASP A 363 -28.21 -10.02 -6.94
CA ASP A 363 -28.90 -8.84 -6.41
C ASP A 363 -27.97 -7.61 -6.27
N CYS A 364 -26.65 -7.79 -6.42
CA CYS A 364 -25.65 -6.71 -6.43
C CYS A 364 -25.63 -5.98 -7.78
N MET A 365 -26.73 -5.32 -8.13
CA MET A 365 -26.97 -4.80 -9.49
C MET A 365 -26.01 -3.68 -9.95
N HIS A 366 -25.28 -3.06 -9.03
CA HIS A 366 -24.28 -2.01 -9.33
C HIS A 366 -22.86 -2.56 -9.55
N LEU A 367 -22.68 -3.88 -9.47
CA LEU A 367 -21.36 -4.48 -9.58
C LEU A 367 -20.76 -4.27 -10.98
N GLU A 368 -19.56 -3.69 -11.01
CA GLU A 368 -18.76 -3.42 -12.20
C GLU A 368 -17.56 -4.37 -12.32
N SER A 369 -17.01 -4.83 -11.19
CA SER A 369 -15.86 -5.74 -11.12
C SER A 369 -16.14 -6.89 -10.17
N LEU A 370 -15.93 -8.13 -10.65
CA LEU A 370 -16.12 -9.35 -9.89
C LEU A 370 -14.92 -10.30 -10.02
N HIS A 371 -14.19 -10.49 -8.93
CA HIS A 371 -13.04 -11.40 -8.86
C HIS A 371 -13.25 -12.48 -7.80
N MET A 372 -13.27 -13.73 -8.24
CA MET A 372 -13.42 -14.93 -7.40
C MET A 372 -12.41 -16.03 -7.72
N GLU A 373 -11.40 -15.71 -8.53
CA GLU A 373 -10.46 -16.71 -9.03
C GLU A 373 -9.63 -17.36 -7.93
N GLY A 374 -9.08 -18.55 -8.18
CA GLY A 374 -8.16 -19.19 -7.24
C GLY A 374 -8.81 -19.60 -5.92
N ASN A 375 -9.98 -20.23 -6.00
CA ASN A 375 -10.74 -20.75 -4.88
C ASN A 375 -11.14 -22.23 -5.12
N LEU A 376 -11.99 -22.78 -4.26
CA LEU A 376 -12.55 -24.13 -4.36
C LEU A 376 -14.06 -24.11 -4.67
N LEU A 377 -14.55 -23.04 -5.31
CA LEU A 377 -15.97 -22.88 -5.65
C LEU A 377 -16.39 -23.92 -6.68
N HIS A 378 -17.59 -24.47 -6.55
CA HIS A 378 -18.11 -25.51 -7.43
C HIS A 378 -19.59 -25.29 -7.80
N GLY A 379 -20.12 -26.16 -8.66
CA GLY A 379 -21.48 -26.01 -9.17
C GLY A 379 -21.55 -25.03 -10.34
N THR A 380 -22.76 -24.63 -10.72
CA THR A 380 -23.02 -23.81 -11.93
C THR A 380 -22.88 -22.32 -11.66
N ILE A 381 -22.51 -21.55 -12.68
CA ILE A 381 -22.64 -20.08 -12.66
C ILE A 381 -24.13 -19.72 -12.51
N PRO A 382 -24.54 -18.94 -11.48
CA PRO A 382 -25.96 -18.69 -11.21
C PRO A 382 -26.67 -17.94 -12.33
N LYS A 383 -27.88 -18.38 -12.69
CA LYS A 383 -28.72 -17.70 -13.69
C LYS A 383 -29.09 -16.27 -13.31
N SER A 384 -29.08 -15.95 -12.02
CA SER A 384 -29.34 -14.61 -11.51
C SER A 384 -28.26 -13.59 -11.90
N PHE A 385 -27.08 -14.03 -12.35
CA PHE A 385 -26.03 -13.12 -12.82
C PHE A 385 -26.48 -12.27 -14.01
N ILE A 386 -27.51 -12.66 -14.77
CA ILE A 386 -28.15 -11.83 -15.80
C ILE A 386 -28.55 -10.40 -15.30
N ASN A 387 -28.72 -10.23 -13.99
CA ASN A 387 -29.04 -8.95 -13.36
C ASN A 387 -27.82 -8.03 -13.19
N LEU A 388 -26.59 -8.55 -13.25
CA LEU A 388 -25.33 -7.80 -13.09
C LEU A 388 -24.98 -7.03 -14.37
N ARG A 389 -25.89 -6.17 -14.84
CA ARG A 389 -25.80 -5.53 -16.15
C ARG A 389 -24.66 -4.50 -16.26
N GLY A 390 -24.17 -3.99 -15.12
CA GLY A 390 -23.05 -3.06 -15.05
C GLY A 390 -21.68 -3.72 -15.16
N VAL A 391 -21.60 -5.06 -15.05
CA VAL A 391 -20.31 -5.75 -14.93
C VAL A 391 -19.46 -5.57 -16.19
N SER A 392 -18.22 -5.16 -15.95
CA SER A 392 -17.20 -4.92 -16.97
C SER A 392 -16.04 -5.91 -16.88
N GLU A 393 -15.75 -6.40 -15.68
CA GLU A 393 -14.69 -7.38 -15.45
C GLU A 393 -15.22 -8.51 -14.57
N MET A 394 -15.07 -9.75 -15.02
CA MET A 394 -15.47 -10.93 -14.28
C MET A 394 -14.42 -12.02 -14.41
N ASP A 395 -13.74 -12.34 -13.32
CA ASP A 395 -12.81 -13.46 -13.21
C ASP A 395 -13.32 -14.52 -12.23
N LEU A 396 -13.70 -15.67 -12.77
CA LEU A 396 -14.14 -16.86 -12.05
C LEU A 396 -13.17 -18.03 -12.25
N SER A 397 -11.96 -17.77 -12.75
CA SER A 397 -11.01 -18.80 -13.13
C SER A 397 -10.46 -19.58 -11.94
N LEU A 398 -9.74 -20.66 -12.19
CA LEU A 398 -9.04 -21.43 -11.15
C LEU A 398 -9.98 -21.84 -9.99
N ASN A 399 -11.11 -22.41 -10.37
CA ASN A 399 -12.13 -22.95 -9.46
C ASN A 399 -12.53 -24.36 -9.93
N ASN A 400 -13.59 -24.92 -9.36
CA ASN A 400 -14.17 -26.20 -9.74
C ASN A 400 -15.63 -26.02 -10.23
N LEU A 401 -15.92 -24.89 -10.90
CA LEU A 401 -17.24 -24.59 -11.47
C LEU A 401 -17.55 -25.56 -12.60
N SER A 402 -18.81 -25.96 -12.74
CA SER A 402 -19.25 -27.01 -13.66
C SER A 402 -20.55 -26.65 -14.38
N GLY A 403 -20.89 -27.42 -15.42
CA GLY A 403 -22.09 -27.17 -16.23
C GLY A 403 -21.85 -26.19 -17.37
N GLU A 404 -22.93 -25.75 -18.01
CA GLU A 404 -22.86 -24.88 -19.20
C GLU A 404 -22.38 -23.46 -18.87
N ILE A 405 -21.71 -22.83 -19.84
CA ILE A 405 -21.47 -21.38 -19.83
C ILE A 405 -22.80 -20.69 -20.17
N PRO A 406 -23.39 -19.88 -19.26
CA PRO A 406 -24.70 -19.30 -19.51
C PRO A 406 -24.74 -18.34 -20.70
N GLU A 407 -25.73 -18.50 -21.58
CA GLU A 407 -25.94 -17.66 -22.77
C GLU A 407 -26.18 -16.18 -22.43
N PHE A 408 -26.60 -15.85 -21.20
CA PHE A 408 -26.82 -14.46 -20.82
C PHE A 408 -25.55 -13.60 -20.89
N PHE A 409 -24.36 -14.19 -20.86
CA PHE A 409 -23.10 -13.47 -21.06
C PHE A 409 -23.04 -12.76 -22.43
N GLU A 410 -23.77 -13.27 -23.43
CA GLU A 410 -23.88 -12.61 -24.74
C GLU A 410 -24.60 -11.25 -24.65
N SER A 411 -25.41 -11.04 -23.60
CA SER A 411 -26.18 -9.81 -23.38
C SER A 411 -25.42 -8.71 -22.64
N PHE A 412 -24.23 -9.00 -22.09
CA PHE A 412 -23.42 -8.03 -21.36
C PHE A 412 -22.63 -7.14 -22.33
N THR A 413 -23.19 -5.96 -22.61
CA THR A 413 -22.61 -4.99 -23.55
C THR A 413 -21.42 -4.21 -22.99
N SER A 414 -21.25 -4.19 -21.67
CA SER A 414 -20.17 -3.45 -20.98
C SER A 414 -18.98 -4.32 -20.61
N MET A 415 -19.07 -5.63 -20.82
CA MET A 415 -18.01 -6.59 -20.48
C MET A 415 -16.74 -6.31 -21.31
N LYS A 416 -15.61 -6.22 -20.63
CA LYS A 416 -14.26 -6.03 -21.17
C LYS A 416 -13.35 -7.22 -20.87
N LEU A 417 -13.63 -7.93 -19.77
CA LEU A 417 -12.86 -9.11 -19.38
C LEU A 417 -13.79 -10.16 -18.80
N LEU A 418 -13.80 -11.35 -19.41
CA LEU A 418 -14.47 -12.53 -18.86
C LEU A 418 -13.49 -13.69 -18.79
N ASN A 419 -13.06 -14.05 -17.60
CA ASN A 419 -12.16 -15.18 -17.37
C ASN A 419 -12.88 -16.32 -16.64
N LEU A 420 -13.11 -17.42 -17.35
CA LEU A 420 -13.71 -18.67 -16.89
C LEU A 420 -12.71 -19.83 -16.94
N SER A 421 -11.43 -19.56 -17.20
CA SER A 421 -10.41 -20.58 -17.39
C SER A 421 -10.18 -21.45 -16.15
N PHE A 422 -9.61 -22.65 -16.34
CA PHE A 422 -9.30 -23.57 -15.24
C PHE A 422 -10.50 -23.87 -14.33
N ASN A 423 -11.59 -24.33 -14.95
CA ASN A 423 -12.80 -24.82 -14.29
C ASN A 423 -13.19 -26.18 -14.89
N ASN A 424 -14.32 -26.73 -14.47
CA ASN A 424 -14.89 -27.98 -14.95
C ASN A 424 -16.14 -27.71 -15.83
N LEU A 425 -16.15 -26.59 -16.56
CA LEU A 425 -17.26 -26.19 -17.42
C LEU A 425 -17.39 -27.16 -18.60
N GLU A 426 -18.63 -27.54 -18.87
CA GLU A 426 -19.01 -28.50 -19.91
C GLU A 426 -19.85 -27.74 -20.97
N GLU A 427 -20.16 -28.41 -22.09
CA GLU A 427 -20.92 -27.84 -23.21
C GLU A 427 -20.17 -26.80 -24.10
N PRO A 428 -20.70 -26.47 -25.30
CA PRO A 428 -20.08 -25.51 -26.22
C PRO A 428 -20.07 -24.08 -25.66
N VAL A 429 -19.03 -23.31 -26.01
CA VAL A 429 -19.02 -21.87 -25.73
C VAL A 429 -20.12 -21.18 -26.55
N PRO A 430 -20.86 -20.24 -25.95
CA PRO A 430 -21.70 -19.31 -26.71
C PRO A 430 -20.86 -18.54 -27.76
N THR A 431 -21.49 -18.02 -28.80
CA THR A 431 -20.77 -17.52 -29.99
C THR A 431 -21.07 -16.07 -30.34
N ALA A 432 -21.99 -15.43 -29.61
CA ALA A 432 -22.30 -14.01 -29.77
C ALA A 432 -21.78 -13.18 -28.59
N GLY A 433 -22.00 -11.87 -28.66
CA GLY A 433 -21.59 -10.92 -27.63
C GLY A 433 -20.09 -10.96 -27.36
N ILE A 434 -19.71 -10.99 -26.08
CA ILE A 434 -18.31 -10.93 -25.64
C ILE A 434 -17.44 -12.07 -26.20
N PHE A 435 -18.02 -13.22 -26.51
CA PHE A 435 -17.30 -14.38 -27.08
C PHE A 435 -16.81 -14.16 -28.53
N GLN A 436 -17.22 -13.08 -29.19
CA GLN A 436 -16.68 -12.68 -30.49
C GLN A 436 -15.32 -11.97 -30.37
N ASN A 437 -14.96 -11.46 -29.19
CA ASN A 437 -13.71 -10.76 -28.94
C ASN A 437 -12.69 -11.68 -28.26
N THR A 438 -11.84 -12.35 -29.05
CA THR A 438 -10.92 -13.39 -28.54
C THR A 438 -9.81 -12.89 -27.62
N GLY A 439 -9.59 -11.58 -27.50
CA GLY A 439 -8.60 -10.98 -26.59
C GLY A 439 -9.15 -10.65 -25.20
N GLU A 440 -10.48 -10.67 -25.02
CA GLU A 440 -11.18 -10.20 -23.82
C GLU A 440 -11.89 -11.35 -23.08
N VAL A 441 -11.92 -12.55 -23.66
CA VAL A 441 -12.49 -13.75 -23.06
C VAL A 441 -11.45 -14.84 -22.89
N PHE A 442 -11.25 -15.26 -21.65
CA PHE A 442 -10.37 -16.34 -21.27
C PHE A 442 -11.21 -17.51 -20.76
N ILE A 443 -11.52 -18.47 -21.61
CA ILE A 443 -12.05 -19.76 -21.16
C ILE A 443 -10.95 -20.78 -21.39
N GLN A 444 -10.90 -21.79 -20.52
CA GLN A 444 -9.96 -22.90 -20.64
C GLN A 444 -9.88 -23.34 -22.11
N GLU A 445 -8.66 -23.28 -22.65
CA GLU A 445 -8.36 -23.12 -24.07
C GLU A 445 -9.08 -24.12 -24.97
N TYR A 446 -10.19 -23.67 -25.58
CA TYR A 446 -10.77 -24.32 -26.75
C TYR A 446 -9.77 -24.18 -27.89
N GLY A 447 -8.87 -25.15 -28.06
CA GLY A 447 -7.93 -25.17 -29.17
C GLY A 447 -8.68 -25.06 -30.50
N PHE A 448 -8.76 -23.85 -31.05
CA PHE A 448 -9.18 -23.39 -32.39
C PHE A 448 -10.38 -24.10 -33.09
N GLY A 449 -11.10 -24.99 -32.40
CA GLY A 449 -12.00 -25.96 -33.00
C GLY A 449 -13.37 -26.09 -32.33
N SER A 450 -13.64 -25.31 -31.27
CA SER A 450 -14.95 -25.22 -30.59
C SER A 450 -15.59 -26.57 -30.22
N LYS A 451 -14.81 -27.66 -30.17
CA LYS A 451 -15.23 -29.02 -29.84
C LYS A 451 -14.25 -29.60 -28.83
N LEU A 452 -14.79 -30.08 -27.72
CA LEU A 452 -14.06 -30.86 -26.73
C LEU A 452 -13.39 -32.04 -27.42
N SER A 453 -12.07 -32.09 -27.36
CA SER A 453 -11.27 -33.15 -27.95
C SER A 453 -9.98 -33.29 -27.16
N THR A 454 -9.51 -34.52 -26.97
CA THR A 454 -8.19 -34.78 -26.37
C THR A 454 -7.07 -34.08 -27.15
N GLU A 455 -7.32 -33.81 -28.43
CA GLU A 455 -6.51 -33.03 -29.34
C GLU A 455 -6.38 -31.56 -28.95
N GLY A 456 -7.47 -30.92 -28.51
CA GLY A 456 -7.47 -29.56 -27.99
C GLY A 456 -6.66 -29.45 -26.69
N ASP A 457 -6.89 -30.36 -25.74
CA ASP A 457 -6.16 -30.38 -24.46
C ASP A 457 -4.64 -30.52 -24.64
N VAL A 458 -4.20 -31.30 -25.64
CA VAL A 458 -2.77 -31.48 -25.93
C VAL A 458 -2.18 -30.25 -26.60
N TYR A 459 -2.92 -29.58 -27.48
CA TYR A 459 -2.49 -28.32 -28.07
C TYR A 459 -2.29 -27.25 -27.00
N SER A 460 -3.29 -27.07 -26.13
CA SER A 460 -3.27 -26.09 -25.04
C SER A 460 -2.14 -26.37 -24.06
N TYR A 461 -1.90 -27.64 -23.73
CA TYR A 461 -0.75 -28.03 -22.92
C TYR A 461 0.59 -27.66 -23.57
N GLY A 462 0.70 -27.76 -24.90
CA GLY A 462 1.87 -27.32 -25.64
C GLY A 462 2.10 -25.81 -25.55
N ILE A 463 1.03 -25.01 -25.71
CA ILE A 463 1.08 -23.54 -25.62
C ILE A 463 1.50 -23.10 -24.22
N ILE A 464 0.89 -23.66 -23.17
CA ILE A 464 1.22 -23.35 -21.78
C ILE A 464 2.72 -23.59 -21.49
N ILE A 465 3.30 -24.69 -21.99
CA ILE A 465 4.74 -24.93 -21.79
C ILE A 465 5.59 -23.91 -22.57
N LEU A 466 5.16 -23.48 -23.76
CA LEU A 466 5.86 -22.43 -24.51
C LEU A 466 5.79 -21.08 -23.78
N GLU A 467 4.66 -20.73 -23.16
CA GLU A 467 4.52 -19.53 -22.34
C GLU A 467 5.44 -19.59 -21.12
N MET A 468 5.51 -20.75 -20.46
CA MET A 468 6.44 -20.96 -19.35
C MET A 468 7.88 -20.78 -19.78
N LEU A 469 8.30 -21.43 -20.87
CA LEU A 469 9.69 -21.40 -21.32
C LEU A 469 10.12 -19.99 -21.73
N THR A 470 9.22 -19.20 -22.31
CA THR A 470 9.57 -17.91 -22.93
C THR A 470 9.19 -16.70 -22.08
N GLY A 471 8.30 -16.87 -21.10
CA GLY A 471 7.71 -15.78 -20.34
C GLY A 471 6.73 -14.91 -21.15
N LYS A 472 6.42 -15.28 -22.40
CA LYS A 472 5.59 -14.54 -23.35
C LYS A 472 4.21 -15.14 -23.52
N CYS A 473 3.20 -14.30 -23.67
CA CYS A 473 1.82 -14.72 -23.91
C CYS A 473 1.54 -14.80 -25.42
N PRO A 474 0.72 -15.74 -25.95
CA PRO A 474 0.39 -15.82 -27.38
C PRO A 474 -0.20 -14.54 -27.98
N THR A 475 -0.72 -13.66 -27.12
CA THR A 475 -1.35 -12.38 -27.43
C THR A 475 -0.43 -11.17 -27.25
N ASP A 476 0.84 -11.35 -26.88
CA ASP A 476 1.80 -10.24 -26.77
C ASP A 476 1.88 -9.48 -28.10
N GLU A 477 1.93 -8.14 -28.05
CA GLU A 477 1.94 -7.25 -29.23
C GLU A 477 3.08 -7.56 -30.22
N MET A 478 4.13 -8.25 -29.76
CA MET A 478 5.24 -8.71 -30.61
C MET A 478 4.84 -9.77 -31.63
N PHE A 479 3.75 -10.51 -31.41
CA PHE A 479 3.28 -11.59 -32.28
C PHE A 479 2.36 -11.06 -33.38
N THR A 480 2.99 -10.47 -34.41
CA THR A 480 2.32 -9.93 -35.61
C THR A 480 2.94 -10.49 -36.89
N ASN A 481 2.29 -10.28 -38.04
CA ASN A 481 2.80 -10.67 -39.37
C ASN A 481 3.12 -12.18 -39.54
N GLY A 482 2.28 -13.05 -38.96
CA GLY A 482 2.43 -14.50 -39.09
C GLY A 482 3.48 -15.12 -38.17
N LEU A 483 4.06 -14.33 -37.26
CA LEU A 483 4.82 -14.83 -36.10
C LEU A 483 3.85 -15.06 -34.93
N ASN A 484 3.93 -16.22 -34.31
CA ASN A 484 3.17 -16.59 -33.12
C ASN A 484 4.09 -17.31 -32.13
N LEU A 485 3.64 -17.52 -30.89
CA LEU A 485 4.45 -18.11 -29.83
C LEU A 485 5.07 -19.47 -30.22
N HIS A 486 4.31 -20.33 -30.92
CA HIS A 486 4.81 -21.60 -31.44
C HIS A 486 5.96 -21.41 -32.42
N THR A 487 5.74 -20.62 -33.48
CA THR A 487 6.75 -20.37 -34.53
C THR A 487 7.93 -19.54 -34.04
N PHE A 488 7.75 -18.77 -32.95
CA PHE A 488 8.80 -18.03 -32.27
C PHE A 488 9.80 -18.99 -31.62
N VAL A 489 9.33 -19.98 -30.88
CA VAL A 489 10.19 -21.01 -30.28
C VAL A 489 10.70 -22.02 -31.32
N GLU A 490 9.86 -22.41 -32.29
CA GLU A 490 10.24 -23.35 -33.37
C GLU A 490 11.43 -22.83 -34.19
N LYS A 491 11.48 -21.51 -34.47
CA LYS A 491 12.59 -20.88 -35.21
C LYS A 491 13.90 -20.82 -34.43
N ALA A 492 13.85 -20.84 -33.10
CA ALA A 492 15.01 -20.84 -32.22
C ALA A 492 15.50 -22.26 -31.88
N PHE A 493 14.63 -23.26 -32.04
CA PHE A 493 14.92 -24.64 -31.70
C PHE A 493 15.83 -25.35 -32.73
N PRO A 494 16.77 -26.23 -32.32
CA PRO A 494 17.26 -26.45 -30.95
C PRO A 494 18.48 -25.59 -30.60
N GLN A 495 19.12 -24.92 -31.57
CA GLN A 495 20.47 -24.36 -31.40
C GLN A 495 20.51 -22.97 -30.74
N LYS A 496 19.37 -22.30 -30.63
CA LYS A 496 19.24 -20.93 -30.12
C LYS A 496 18.15 -20.83 -29.06
N ILE A 497 17.86 -21.92 -28.36
CA ILE A 497 16.74 -21.94 -27.42
C ILE A 497 16.91 -20.89 -26.32
N ASP A 498 18.15 -20.64 -25.87
CA ASP A 498 18.48 -19.65 -24.85
C ASP A 498 18.08 -18.21 -25.24
N GLU A 499 17.99 -17.91 -26.54
CA GLU A 499 17.58 -16.60 -27.05
C GLU A 499 16.07 -16.33 -26.88
N VAL A 500 15.28 -17.39 -26.65
CA VAL A 500 13.83 -17.30 -26.46
C VAL A 500 13.38 -17.66 -25.05
N LEU A 501 14.29 -18.13 -24.20
CA LEU A 501 13.95 -18.47 -22.81
C LEU A 501 13.67 -17.22 -21.98
N ASP A 502 12.77 -17.37 -21.02
CA ASP A 502 12.59 -16.40 -19.96
C ASP A 502 13.94 -16.24 -19.20
N PRO A 503 14.44 -15.01 -19.01
CA PRO A 503 15.69 -14.75 -18.29
C PRO A 503 15.75 -15.35 -16.88
N TYR A 504 14.60 -15.62 -16.26
CA TYR A 504 14.51 -16.26 -14.94
C TYR A 504 14.65 -17.79 -14.98
N ILE A 505 14.59 -18.41 -16.16
CA ILE A 505 14.78 -19.85 -16.36
C ILE A 505 16.25 -20.18 -16.68
N THR A 506 16.99 -19.23 -17.26
CA THR A 506 18.44 -19.37 -17.44
C THR A 506 19.16 -19.20 -16.11
N PRO A 507 19.97 -20.17 -15.63
CA PRO A 507 20.77 -19.97 -14.44
C PRO A 507 21.79 -18.85 -14.69
N SER A 508 21.57 -17.69 -14.06
CA SER A 508 22.57 -16.62 -14.01
C SER A 508 23.82 -17.16 -13.31
N SER A 509 24.95 -17.16 -14.00
CA SER A 509 26.27 -17.47 -13.45
C SER A 509 26.78 -16.35 -12.54
N GLU A 510 25.94 -15.88 -11.61
CA GLU A 510 26.26 -14.86 -10.61
C GLU A 510 25.87 -15.39 -9.22
N ASP A 511 26.43 -16.54 -8.83
CA ASP A 511 26.73 -16.78 -7.43
C ASP A 511 28.24 -17.03 -7.33
N GLY A 512 28.94 -15.94 -7.01
CA GLY A 512 30.33 -15.98 -6.65
C GLY A 512 30.48 -16.54 -5.24
N ASP A 513 30.41 -17.87 -5.11
CA ASP A 513 31.01 -18.57 -3.99
C ASP A 513 32.09 -19.53 -4.49
N LEU A 514 33.32 -19.17 -4.14
CA LEU A 514 34.53 -19.95 -4.37
C LEU A 514 34.43 -21.24 -3.55
N ASP A 515 34.09 -22.36 -4.19
CA ASP A 515 34.56 -23.65 -3.72
C ASP A 515 34.93 -24.60 -4.88
N ASN A 516 36.22 -24.92 -4.91
CA ASN A 516 36.85 -25.79 -5.89
C ASN A 516 36.35 -27.23 -5.73
N ASN A 517 35.46 -27.68 -6.63
CA ASN A 517 35.34 -29.09 -7.02
C ASN A 517 34.76 -29.19 -8.44
N SER A 518 35.65 -29.16 -9.43
CA SER A 518 35.40 -28.94 -10.86
C SER A 518 34.82 -30.11 -11.66
N ASP A 519 34.31 -31.17 -11.02
CA ASP A 519 33.82 -32.36 -11.75
C ASP A 519 32.32 -32.67 -11.53
N HIS A 520 31.64 -31.99 -10.59
CA HIS A 520 30.19 -32.19 -10.34
C HIS A 520 29.28 -31.06 -10.86
N ALA A 521 29.80 -29.85 -11.07
CA ALA A 521 29.01 -28.71 -11.55
C ALA A 521 28.67 -28.81 -13.04
N ASN A 522 29.62 -29.29 -13.88
CA ASN A 522 29.44 -29.36 -15.33
C ASN A 522 28.37 -30.38 -15.78
N ASN A 523 28.15 -31.45 -15.00
CA ASN A 523 27.10 -32.44 -15.31
C ASN A 523 25.68 -31.96 -14.94
N ALA A 524 25.56 -31.00 -14.02
CA ALA A 524 24.25 -30.50 -13.57
C ALA A 524 23.70 -29.44 -14.53
N THR A 525 24.55 -28.52 -15.01
CA THR A 525 24.19 -27.53 -16.03
C THR A 525 23.85 -28.18 -17.37
N ASP A 526 24.66 -29.17 -17.82
CA ASP A 526 24.37 -29.94 -19.04
C ASP A 526 23.03 -30.71 -18.94
N GLY A 527 22.64 -31.13 -17.73
CA GLY A 527 21.38 -31.82 -17.47
C GLY A 527 20.15 -30.90 -17.49
N VAL A 528 20.29 -29.66 -17.02
CA VAL A 528 19.23 -28.64 -17.04
C VAL A 528 19.00 -28.15 -18.48
N ASP A 529 20.06 -27.87 -19.23
CA ASP A 529 19.97 -27.45 -20.64
C ASP A 529 19.37 -28.57 -21.51
N SER A 530 19.77 -29.82 -21.26
CA SER A 530 19.16 -30.98 -21.92
C SER A 530 17.68 -31.16 -21.57
N CYS A 531 17.24 -30.78 -20.36
CA CYS A 531 15.84 -30.87 -19.93
C CYS A 531 14.99 -29.79 -20.61
N ILE A 532 15.50 -28.55 -20.65
CA ILE A 532 14.85 -27.41 -21.29
C ILE A 532 14.68 -27.66 -22.79
N VAL A 533 15.73 -28.16 -23.47
CA VAL A 533 15.64 -28.53 -24.89
C VAL A 533 14.61 -29.64 -25.11
N GLN A 534 14.50 -30.63 -24.21
CA GLN A 534 13.48 -31.68 -24.33
C GLN A 534 12.06 -31.15 -24.08
N LEU A 535 11.88 -30.25 -23.12
CA LEU A 535 10.60 -29.58 -22.84
C LEU A 535 10.17 -28.70 -24.00
N ALA A 536 11.08 -27.91 -24.58
CA ALA A 536 10.84 -27.09 -25.76
C ALA A 536 10.47 -27.95 -26.98
N LYS A 537 11.14 -29.09 -27.15
CA LYS A 537 10.80 -30.06 -28.21
C LYS A 537 9.40 -30.62 -28.02
N LEU A 538 9.07 -31.03 -26.80
CA LEU A 538 7.74 -31.56 -26.47
C LEU A 538 6.67 -30.50 -26.71
N SER A 539 6.87 -29.27 -26.25
CA SER A 539 5.90 -28.19 -26.35
C SER A 539 5.66 -27.72 -27.78
N VAL A 540 6.72 -27.53 -28.58
CA VAL A 540 6.62 -27.24 -30.02
C VAL A 540 5.88 -28.36 -30.77
N SER A 541 6.13 -29.63 -30.40
CA SER A 541 5.41 -30.77 -30.99
C SER A 541 3.93 -30.82 -30.58
N CYS A 542 3.61 -30.51 -29.33
CA CYS A 542 2.23 -30.55 -28.85
C CYS A 542 1.41 -29.35 -29.36
N ALA A 543 2.03 -28.18 -29.54
CA ALA A 543 1.42 -26.97 -30.09
C ALA A 543 1.41 -26.90 -31.64
N LEU A 544 1.66 -28.01 -32.34
CA LEU A 544 1.60 -28.08 -33.80
C LEU A 544 0.30 -28.76 -34.27
N TRP A 545 -0.62 -28.00 -34.89
CA TRP A 545 -1.83 -28.59 -35.46
C TRP A 545 -1.67 -28.91 -36.96
N ARG A 546 -1.18 -30.12 -37.29
CA ARG A 546 -1.20 -30.64 -38.68
C ARG A 546 -2.24 -31.75 -38.83
N HIS A 547 -3.20 -31.54 -39.73
CA HIS A 547 -4.11 -32.58 -40.25
C HIS A 547 -4.88 -33.42 -39.21
N GLN A 548 -5.33 -32.82 -38.10
CA GLN A 548 -6.13 -33.50 -37.06
C GLN A 548 -5.47 -34.75 -36.43
N LYS A 549 -4.13 -34.82 -36.37
CA LYS A 549 -3.43 -35.89 -35.65
C LYS A 549 -2.30 -35.33 -34.78
N ILE A 550 -2.32 -35.71 -33.51
CA ILE A 550 -1.32 -35.36 -32.49
C ILE A 550 -0.10 -36.28 -32.64
N ASP A 551 1.09 -35.77 -32.31
CA ASP A 551 2.28 -36.59 -32.06
C ASP A 551 2.01 -37.63 -30.94
N PRO A 552 2.19 -38.95 -31.20
CA PRO A 552 1.99 -40.01 -30.21
C PRO A 552 2.78 -39.84 -28.90
N GLN A 553 3.93 -39.14 -28.92
CA GLN A 553 4.74 -38.87 -27.73
C GLN A 553 4.05 -37.90 -26.76
N CYS A 554 3.37 -36.87 -27.27
CA CYS A 554 2.57 -35.93 -26.46
C CYS A 554 1.42 -36.64 -25.75
N ARG A 555 0.71 -37.52 -26.48
CA ARG A 555 -0.41 -38.29 -25.94
C ARG A 555 0.01 -39.23 -24.80
N MET A 556 1.18 -39.85 -24.92
CA MET A 556 1.71 -40.79 -23.93
C MET A 556 2.24 -40.08 -22.66
N PHE A 557 2.77 -38.87 -22.77
CA PHE A 557 3.22 -38.05 -21.65
C PHE A 557 2.03 -37.57 -20.79
N MET A 558 0.95 -37.11 -21.42
CA MET A 558 -0.26 -36.63 -20.74
C MET A 558 -1.00 -37.71 -19.95
N LEU A 559 -0.96 -38.97 -20.41
CA LEU A 559 -1.60 -40.10 -19.72
C LEU A 559 -0.88 -40.53 -18.42
N LYS A 560 0.38 -40.13 -18.22
CA LYS A 560 1.19 -40.54 -17.07
C LYS A 560 1.24 -39.53 -15.92
N SER A 561 0.69 -38.31 -16.07
CA SER A 561 1.02 -37.17 -15.19
C SER A 561 -0.13 -36.56 -14.38
N SER A 562 -1.19 -37.32 -14.03
CA SER A 562 -2.30 -36.77 -13.21
C SER A 562 -1.87 -36.23 -11.84
N GLN A 563 -0.84 -36.82 -11.24
CA GLN A 563 -0.26 -36.40 -9.95
C GLN A 563 0.74 -35.24 -10.10
N SER A 564 1.43 -35.17 -11.25
CA SER A 564 2.38 -34.09 -11.56
C SER A 564 1.67 -32.79 -11.95
N LYS A 565 0.47 -32.85 -12.55
CA LYS A 565 -0.34 -31.65 -12.88
C LYS A 565 -0.57 -30.75 -11.66
N LYS A 566 -0.99 -31.31 -10.51
CA LYS A 566 -1.25 -30.53 -9.28
C LYS A 566 0.02 -29.94 -8.65
N HIS A 567 1.13 -30.68 -8.68
CA HIS A 567 2.41 -30.21 -8.14
C HIS A 567 3.03 -29.12 -9.03
N PHE A 568 2.92 -29.28 -10.34
CA PHE A 568 3.38 -28.33 -11.35
C PHE A 568 2.52 -27.05 -11.36
N GLN A 569 1.20 -27.17 -11.19
CA GLN A 569 0.28 -26.03 -11.01
C GLN A 569 0.57 -25.23 -9.73
N ARG A 570 0.93 -25.91 -8.64
CA ARG A 570 1.34 -25.24 -7.39
C ARG A 570 2.66 -24.48 -7.55
N TYR A 571 3.64 -25.09 -8.23
CA TYR A 571 4.91 -24.46 -8.58
C TYR A 571 4.73 -23.21 -9.47
N MET A 572 3.77 -23.24 -10.41
CA MET A 572 3.42 -22.11 -11.29
C MET A 572 2.87 -20.89 -10.53
N VAL A 573 2.01 -21.10 -9.54
CA VAL A 573 1.44 -20.02 -8.72
C VAL A 573 2.50 -19.45 -7.77
N GLU A 574 3.27 -20.32 -7.11
CA GLU A 574 4.25 -19.91 -6.09
C GLU A 574 5.48 -19.19 -6.68
N HIS A 575 5.93 -19.53 -7.90
CA HIS A 575 7.21 -19.04 -8.42
C HIS A 575 7.16 -18.16 -9.68
N VAL A 576 6.17 -18.30 -10.55
CA VAL A 576 6.14 -17.60 -11.87
C VAL A 576 5.20 -16.40 -11.86
N LEU A 577 3.99 -16.54 -11.30
CA LEU A 577 2.99 -15.46 -11.27
C LEU A 577 3.24 -14.43 -10.15
N LEU A 578 3.65 -14.89 -8.96
CA LEU A 578 3.93 -13.98 -7.83
C LEU A 578 5.17 -13.09 -8.05
N LYS A 579 6.18 -13.54 -8.81
CA LYS A 579 7.38 -12.73 -9.10
C LYS A 579 7.15 -11.66 -10.18
N LYS A 580 6.18 -11.82 -11.09
CA LYS A 580 5.83 -10.78 -12.07
C LYS A 580 5.09 -9.58 -11.46
N ARG A 581 4.51 -9.70 -10.25
CA ARG A 581 3.89 -8.58 -9.51
C ARG A 581 4.87 -7.68 -8.73
N HIS A 582 6.17 -7.97 -8.72
CA HIS A 582 7.18 -7.13 -8.03
C HIS A 582 7.95 -6.18 -8.95
N ASN A 583 7.65 -6.13 -10.26
CA ASN A 583 8.39 -5.31 -11.23
C ASN A 583 7.51 -4.43 -12.14
N ASN A 584 6.27 -4.13 -11.74
CA ASN A 584 5.49 -3.04 -12.33
C ASN A 584 5.06 -2.06 -11.25
#